data_AF-A0A1H0C060-F1
#
_entry.id   AF-A0A1H0C060-F1
#
_cell.length_a   1.000
_cell.length_b   1.000
_cell.length_c   1.000
_cell.angle_alpha   90.00
_cell.angle_beta   90.00
_cell.angle_gamma   90.00
#
_symmetry.space_group_name_H-M   'P 1'
#
loop_
_entity.id
_entity.type
_entity.pdbx_description
1 polymer ?
#
loop_
_entity_poly.entity_id
_entity_poly.type
_entity_poly.pdbx_seq_one_letter_code
_entity_poly.pdbx_strand_id
1 'polypeptide(L)'
;MTAEGTWVPAFPGQRPPFEPGHTLSMQHGAWSPRRVEPLAAEMVAVVEDDPTVTWLRPVDRPALWAWARAEAQVQLLTEYLAKAAEETGDGVGDLDADRVQSAYLLLHRAEARATTGRTRLGLDALSRARLGRDTAATNVDMARLMAELERQAKDGAAPTRVPPATRGGEA
;
A
#
# COMPACT_ATOMS: atom_id res chain seq x y z
N MET A 1 -20.15 -16.15 27.14
CA MET A 1 -21.07 -17.29 27.07
C MET A 1 -20.27 -18.55 27.35
N THR A 2 -20.32 -18.96 28.63
CA THR A 2 -20.03 -20.28 29.24
C THR A 2 -19.10 -21.25 28.50
N ALA A 3 -17.86 -21.30 28.97
CA ALA A 3 -17.00 -22.48 28.84
C ALA A 3 -16.75 -23.05 30.25
N GLU A 4 -17.72 -23.76 30.81
CA GLU A 4 -17.52 -24.61 31.99
C GLU A 4 -18.19 -25.95 31.75
N GLY A 5 -17.62 -26.71 30.82
CA GLY A 5 -17.88 -28.14 30.67
C GLY A 5 -16.53 -28.83 30.63
N THR A 6 -16.14 -29.47 31.74
CA THR A 6 -14.89 -30.25 31.81
C THR A 6 -14.93 -31.31 30.71
N TRP A 7 -14.05 -31.21 29.73
CA TRP A 7 -13.95 -32.22 28.67
C TRP A 7 -13.60 -33.58 29.29
N VAL A 8 -14.34 -34.62 28.91
CA VAL A 8 -14.13 -36.00 29.35
C VAL A 8 -13.81 -36.87 28.12
N PRO A 9 -12.72 -37.64 28.12
CA PRO A 9 -12.41 -38.56 27.02
C PRO A 9 -13.44 -39.69 26.96
N ALA A 10 -13.89 -40.04 25.75
CA ALA A 10 -14.78 -41.18 25.50
C ALA A 10 -14.07 -42.54 25.57
N PHE A 11 -12.74 -42.57 25.43
CA PHE A 11 -11.92 -43.78 25.54
C PHE A 11 -10.49 -43.47 26.02
N PRO A 12 -9.77 -44.45 26.62
CA PRO A 12 -8.40 -44.25 27.09
C PRO A 12 -7.45 -43.80 25.97
N GLY A 13 -6.70 -42.72 26.21
CA GLY A 13 -5.75 -42.16 25.24
C GLY A 13 -6.32 -41.17 24.24
N GLN A 14 -7.63 -40.87 24.28
CA GLN A 14 -8.20 -39.77 23.50
C GLN A 14 -7.56 -38.45 23.96
N ARG A 15 -7.11 -37.63 23.01
CA ARG A 15 -6.58 -36.28 23.29
C ARG A 15 -7.74 -35.28 23.40
N PRO A 16 -7.60 -34.23 24.25
CA PRO A 16 -8.58 -33.15 24.28
C PRO A 16 -8.74 -32.50 22.91
N PRO A 17 -9.94 -32.01 22.57
CA PRO A 17 -10.15 -31.23 21.36
C PRO A 17 -9.22 -30.02 21.39
N PHE A 18 -8.79 -29.58 20.22
CA PHE A 18 -7.99 -28.36 20.15
C PHE A 18 -8.82 -27.17 20.60
N GLU A 19 -8.22 -26.32 21.44
CA GLU A 19 -8.83 -25.07 21.86
C GLU A 19 -9.17 -24.19 20.65
N PRO A 20 -10.31 -23.47 20.68
CA PRO A 20 -10.63 -22.47 19.67
C PRO A 20 -9.47 -21.48 19.51
N GLY A 21 -9.00 -21.30 18.28
CA GLY A 21 -7.86 -20.42 18.02
C GLY A 21 -6.49 -21.09 18.18
N HIS A 22 -6.39 -22.42 18.28
CA HIS A 22 -5.10 -23.08 18.14
C HIS A 22 -4.43 -22.81 16.77
N THR A 23 -3.10 -22.96 16.73
CA THR A 23 -2.27 -22.79 15.52
C THR A 23 -1.47 -24.04 15.16
N LEU A 24 -1.65 -25.14 15.89
CA LEU A 24 -0.87 -26.39 15.74
C LEU A 24 -0.96 -27.03 14.34
N SER A 25 -2.06 -26.82 13.62
CA SER A 25 -2.23 -27.32 12.23
C SER A 25 -1.82 -26.30 11.16
N MET A 26 -1.34 -25.11 11.57
CA MET A 26 -0.95 -24.06 10.66
C MET A 26 0.43 -24.34 10.09
N GLN A 27 0.53 -24.45 8.76
CA GLN A 27 1.80 -24.72 8.09
C GLN A 27 2.60 -23.43 7.87
N HIS A 28 2.09 -22.53 7.02
CA HIS A 28 2.78 -21.29 6.65
C HIS A 28 1.97 -20.02 7.00
N GLY A 29 0.69 -20.15 7.36
CA GLY A 29 -0.12 -19.02 7.86
C GLY A 29 -0.53 -17.96 6.82
N ALA A 30 -0.10 -18.05 5.56
CA ALA A 30 -0.43 -17.09 4.51
C ALA A 30 -1.93 -16.95 4.16
N TRP A 31 -2.77 -17.89 4.61
CA TRP A 31 -4.23 -17.78 4.48
C TRP A 31 -4.94 -17.63 5.82
N SER A 32 -4.18 -17.54 6.92
CA SER A 32 -4.73 -17.34 8.25
C SER A 32 -4.94 -15.83 8.47
N PRO A 33 -6.20 -15.35 8.62
CA PRO A 33 -6.45 -13.94 8.94
C PRO A 33 -5.68 -13.49 10.18
N ARG A 34 -5.56 -14.39 11.18
CA ARG A 34 -4.81 -14.17 12.43
C ARG A 34 -3.32 -13.87 12.24
N ARG A 35 -2.72 -14.23 11.10
CA ARG A 35 -1.31 -13.94 10.77
C ARG A 35 -1.20 -12.84 9.73
N VAL A 36 -2.08 -12.87 8.72
CA VAL A 36 -2.05 -11.93 7.60
C VAL A 36 -2.54 -10.55 8.01
N GLU A 37 -3.63 -10.44 8.78
CA GLU A 37 -4.24 -9.15 9.13
C GLU A 37 -3.35 -8.27 10.00
N PRO A 38 -2.66 -8.78 11.04
CA PRO A 38 -1.72 -7.95 11.80
C PRO A 38 -0.59 -7.39 10.94
N LEU A 39 0.06 -8.22 10.12
CA LEU A 39 1.13 -7.78 9.21
C LEU A 39 0.60 -6.78 8.16
N ALA A 40 -0.56 -7.04 7.58
CA ALA A 40 -1.17 -6.12 6.64
C ALA A 40 -1.52 -4.78 7.31
N ALA A 41 -1.98 -4.78 8.55
CA ALA A 41 -2.28 -3.56 9.31
C ALA A 41 -1.01 -2.72 9.54
N GLU A 42 0.11 -3.37 9.91
CA GLU A 42 1.41 -2.70 10.05
C GLU A 42 1.85 -2.05 8.73
N MET A 43 1.73 -2.78 7.61
CA MET A 43 2.10 -2.26 6.29
C MET A 43 1.18 -1.11 5.81
N VAL A 44 -0.11 -1.18 6.12
CA VAL A 44 -1.05 -0.07 5.86
C VAL A 44 -0.65 1.14 6.70
N ALA A 45 -0.37 0.97 7.99
CA ALA A 45 0.03 2.06 8.88
C ALA A 45 1.30 2.75 8.37
N VAL A 46 2.31 2.00 7.93
CA VAL A 46 3.54 2.58 7.33
C VAL A 46 3.22 3.52 6.16
N VAL A 47 2.26 3.15 5.29
CA VAL A 47 1.89 3.99 4.14
C VAL A 47 1.02 5.18 4.57
N GLU A 48 0.09 4.99 5.50
CA GLU A 48 -0.80 6.05 6.00
C GLU A 48 -0.05 7.10 6.85
N ASP A 49 1.00 6.67 7.56
CA ASP A 49 1.83 7.52 8.41
C ASP A 49 2.98 8.21 7.65
N ASP A 50 3.24 7.84 6.38
CA ASP A 50 4.29 8.45 5.57
C ASP A 50 3.84 9.82 5.00
N PRO A 51 4.43 10.95 5.46
CA PRO A 51 4.03 12.28 5.01
C PRO A 51 4.37 12.54 3.53
N THR A 52 5.19 11.71 2.90
CA THR A 52 5.53 11.83 1.48
C THR A 52 4.45 11.25 0.56
N VAL A 53 3.56 10.40 1.10
CA VAL A 53 2.43 9.80 0.37
C VAL A 53 1.24 10.76 0.37
N THR A 54 1.27 11.69 -0.58
CA THR A 54 0.28 12.80 -0.65
C THR A 54 -0.88 12.55 -1.62
N TRP A 55 -0.79 11.52 -2.47
CA TRP A 55 -1.75 11.26 -3.55
C TRP A 55 -2.84 10.25 -3.18
N LEU A 56 -2.62 9.43 -2.16
CA LEU A 56 -3.62 8.45 -1.70
C LEU A 56 -4.74 9.16 -0.93
N ARG A 57 -5.98 8.71 -1.14
CA ARG A 57 -7.17 9.24 -0.49
C ARG A 57 -7.87 8.13 0.30
N PRO A 58 -8.78 8.47 1.24
CA PRO A 58 -9.52 7.47 2.00
C PRO A 58 -10.29 6.45 1.14
N VAL A 59 -10.72 6.83 -0.07
CA VAL A 59 -11.39 5.94 -1.02
C VAL A 59 -10.48 4.83 -1.56
N ASP A 60 -9.15 5.01 -1.50
CA ASP A 60 -8.15 4.05 -1.97
C ASP A 60 -7.82 2.99 -0.90
N ARG A 61 -8.34 3.15 0.33
CA ARG A 61 -8.09 2.26 1.47
C ARG A 61 -8.37 0.78 1.18
N PRO A 62 -9.45 0.37 0.48
CA PRO A 62 -9.66 -1.03 0.11
C PRO A 62 -8.55 -1.60 -0.78
N ALA A 63 -8.03 -0.80 -1.71
CA ALA A 63 -6.94 -1.20 -2.59
C ALA A 63 -5.61 -1.30 -1.82
N LEU A 64 -5.37 -0.36 -0.89
CA LEU A 64 -4.23 -0.39 0.02
C LEU A 64 -4.23 -1.66 0.90
N TRP A 65 -5.38 -2.02 1.47
CA TRP A 65 -5.54 -3.27 2.23
C TRP A 65 -5.36 -4.52 1.37
N ALA A 66 -5.80 -4.51 0.11
CA ALA A 66 -5.58 -5.63 -0.80
C ALA A 66 -4.10 -5.83 -1.12
N TRP A 67 -3.35 -4.74 -1.33
CA TRP A 67 -1.89 -4.75 -1.49
C TRP A 67 -1.20 -5.28 -0.22
N ALA A 68 -1.49 -4.70 0.94
CA ALA A 68 -0.85 -5.07 2.19
C ALA A 68 -1.06 -6.54 2.58
N ARG A 69 -2.25 -7.10 2.30
CA ARG A 69 -2.48 -8.55 2.48
C ARG A 69 -1.64 -9.40 1.54
N ALA A 70 -1.41 -8.96 0.30
CA ALA A 70 -0.54 -9.68 -0.62
C ALA A 70 0.93 -9.63 -0.16
N GLU A 71 1.39 -8.51 0.36
CA GLU A 71 2.73 -8.35 0.95
C GLU A 71 2.94 -9.25 2.18
N ALA A 72 1.97 -9.24 3.11
CA ALA A 72 1.99 -10.12 4.27
C ALA A 72 2.05 -11.61 3.87
N GLN A 73 1.36 -11.98 2.78
CA GLN A 73 1.44 -13.33 2.22
C GLN A 73 2.81 -13.66 1.66
N VAL A 74 3.43 -12.73 0.92
CA VAL A 74 4.80 -12.87 0.43
C VAL A 74 5.74 -13.10 1.60
N GLN A 75 5.69 -12.25 2.63
CA GLN A 75 6.55 -12.37 3.81
C GLN A 75 6.40 -13.74 4.49
N LEU A 76 5.17 -14.16 4.80
CA LEU A 76 4.92 -15.44 5.49
C LEU A 76 5.36 -16.65 4.66
N LEU A 77 5.20 -16.62 3.34
CA LEU A 77 5.63 -17.71 2.46
C LEU A 77 7.15 -17.75 2.32
N THR A 78 7.80 -16.59 2.23
CA THR A 78 9.26 -16.48 2.22
C THR A 78 9.87 -16.99 3.53
N GLU A 79 9.31 -16.61 4.68
CA GLU A 79 9.73 -17.13 5.99
C GLU A 79 9.59 -18.66 6.07
N TYR A 80 8.47 -19.20 5.58
CA TYR A 80 8.25 -20.65 5.54
C TYR A 80 9.28 -21.38 4.66
N LEU A 81 9.54 -20.87 3.45
CA LEU A 81 10.50 -21.46 2.52
C LEU A 81 11.94 -21.34 3.02
N ALA A 82 12.29 -20.22 3.65
CA ALA A 82 13.60 -20.03 4.28
C ALA A 82 13.84 -21.09 5.37
N LYS A 83 12.83 -21.34 6.23
CA LYS A 83 12.91 -22.40 7.23
C LYS A 83 13.03 -23.79 6.61
N ALA A 84 12.25 -24.08 5.56
CA ALA A 84 12.34 -25.36 4.86
C ALA A 84 13.73 -25.57 4.23
N ALA A 85 14.35 -24.51 3.71
CA ALA A 85 15.70 -24.53 3.17
C ALA A 85 16.79 -24.72 4.23
N GLU A 86 16.61 -24.16 5.43
CA GLU A 86 17.51 -24.41 6.57
C GLU A 86 17.44 -25.87 7.03
N GLU A 87 16.26 -26.49 7.01
CA GLU A 87 16.06 -27.90 7.40
C GLU A 87 16.78 -28.88 6.45
N THR A 88 16.90 -28.56 5.15
CA THR A 88 17.60 -29.39 4.16
C THR A 88 19.06 -29.01 3.96
N GLY A 89 19.43 -27.75 4.25
CA GLY A 89 20.80 -27.24 4.09
C GLY A 89 21.20 -26.93 2.64
N ASP A 90 20.27 -26.97 1.69
CA ASP A 90 20.51 -26.73 0.25
C ASP A 90 20.11 -25.32 -0.22
N GLY A 91 19.52 -24.51 0.67
CA GLY A 91 19.09 -23.14 0.38
C GLY A 91 17.75 -23.00 -0.34
N VAL A 92 17.08 -24.10 -0.69
CA VAL A 92 15.79 -24.10 -1.42
C VAL A 92 14.70 -24.96 -0.78
N GLY A 93 15.07 -25.87 0.12
CA GLY A 93 14.15 -26.83 0.74
C GLY A 93 13.95 -28.06 -0.12
N ASP A 94 13.28 -29.07 0.45
CA ASP A 94 12.99 -30.33 -0.24
C ASP A 94 11.99 -30.08 -1.38
N LEU A 95 12.51 -29.95 -2.61
CA LEU A 95 11.72 -29.69 -3.81
C LEU A 95 10.86 -30.88 -4.23
N ASP A 96 11.12 -32.09 -3.73
CA ASP A 96 10.26 -33.26 -3.98
C ASP A 96 9.04 -33.26 -3.04
N ALA A 97 9.04 -32.44 -1.98
CA ALA A 97 7.89 -32.30 -1.09
C ALA A 97 6.81 -31.38 -1.67
N ASP A 98 5.61 -31.93 -1.91
CA ASP A 98 4.43 -31.20 -2.42
C ASP A 98 4.15 -29.86 -1.69
N ARG A 99 4.40 -29.81 -0.38
CA ARG A 99 4.21 -28.61 0.46
C ARG A 99 5.15 -27.47 0.09
N VAL A 100 6.40 -27.78 -0.27
CA VAL A 100 7.42 -26.80 -0.64
C VAL A 100 7.12 -26.28 -2.05
N GLN A 101 6.82 -27.18 -2.99
CA GLN A 101 6.40 -26.80 -4.35
C GLN A 101 5.16 -25.90 -4.34
N SER A 102 4.14 -26.29 -3.55
CA SER A 102 2.91 -25.49 -3.40
C SER A 102 3.19 -24.11 -2.80
N ALA A 103 4.11 -24.01 -1.82
CA ALA A 103 4.49 -22.74 -1.23
C ALA A 103 5.19 -21.82 -2.24
N TYR A 104 6.09 -22.33 -3.09
CA TYR A 104 6.70 -21.55 -4.18
C TYR A 104 5.66 -21.03 -5.18
N LEU A 105 4.69 -21.87 -5.58
CA LEU A 105 3.61 -21.44 -6.48
C LEU A 105 2.73 -20.36 -5.85
N LEU A 106 2.42 -20.49 -4.56
CA LEU A 106 1.67 -19.48 -3.81
C LEU A 106 2.46 -18.19 -3.66
N LEU A 107 3.77 -18.28 -3.41
CA LEU A 107 4.67 -17.13 -3.28
C LEU A 107 4.66 -16.33 -4.57
N HIS A 108 4.88 -16.98 -5.71
CA HIS A 108 4.86 -16.34 -7.01
C HIS A 108 3.53 -15.58 -7.28
N ARG A 109 2.39 -16.19 -6.94
CA ARG A 109 1.07 -15.54 -7.07
C ARG A 109 0.88 -14.37 -6.11
N ALA A 110 1.43 -14.46 -4.90
CA ALA A 110 1.38 -13.37 -3.92
C ALA A 110 2.26 -12.20 -4.37
N GLU A 111 3.48 -12.47 -4.87
CA GLU A 111 4.41 -11.47 -5.40
C GLU A 111 3.83 -10.74 -6.61
N ALA A 112 3.18 -11.45 -7.53
CA ALA A 112 2.51 -10.85 -8.68
C ALA A 112 1.38 -9.88 -8.25
N ARG A 113 0.59 -10.27 -7.24
CA ARG A 113 -0.46 -9.41 -6.66
C ARG A 113 0.11 -8.22 -5.92
N ALA A 114 1.15 -8.42 -5.10
CA ALA A 114 1.84 -7.36 -4.39
C ALA A 114 2.43 -6.33 -5.37
N THR A 115 3.14 -6.80 -6.40
CA THR A 115 3.71 -5.95 -7.46
C THR A 115 2.63 -5.15 -8.19
N THR A 116 1.53 -5.81 -8.60
CA THR A 116 0.39 -5.13 -9.22
C THR A 116 -0.22 -4.07 -8.28
N GLY A 117 -0.34 -4.39 -6.99
CA GLY A 117 -0.80 -3.47 -5.95
C GLY A 117 0.10 -2.24 -5.83
N ARG A 118 1.43 -2.44 -5.71
CA ARG A 118 2.41 -1.35 -5.65
C ARG A 118 2.29 -0.42 -6.85
N THR A 119 2.22 -0.98 -8.05
CA THR A 119 2.12 -0.19 -9.28
C THR A 119 0.82 0.59 -9.38
N ARG A 120 -0.32 -0.03 -9.05
CA ARG A 120 -1.62 0.65 -9.11
C ARG A 120 -1.76 1.76 -8.07
N LEU A 121 -1.15 1.59 -6.90
CA LEU A 121 -1.18 2.58 -5.81
C LEU A 121 -0.08 3.63 -5.92
N GLY A 122 0.81 3.53 -6.91
CA GLY A 122 1.95 4.43 -7.04
C GLY A 122 3.04 4.24 -5.98
N LEU A 123 3.10 3.07 -5.33
CA LEU A 123 4.06 2.76 -4.26
C LEU A 123 5.42 2.23 -4.79
N ASP A 124 5.55 1.99 -6.09
CA ASP A 124 6.86 1.69 -6.69
C ASP A 124 7.59 2.96 -7.13
N ALA A 125 8.93 2.91 -7.19
CA ALA A 125 9.77 4.07 -7.46
C ALA A 125 9.49 4.72 -8.83
N LEU A 126 9.16 3.94 -9.85
CA LEU A 126 8.87 4.45 -11.18
C LEU A 126 7.51 5.15 -11.21
N SER A 127 6.49 4.56 -10.58
CA SER A 127 5.17 5.18 -10.46
C SER A 127 5.21 6.45 -9.62
N ARG A 128 5.97 6.47 -8.51
CA ARG A 128 6.22 7.71 -7.75
C ARG A 128 6.89 8.79 -8.59
N ALA A 129 7.92 8.44 -9.36
CA ALA A 129 8.61 9.40 -10.22
C ALA A 129 7.68 9.99 -11.30
N ARG A 130 6.75 9.19 -11.83
CA ARG A 130 5.72 9.64 -12.78
C ARG A 130 4.73 10.60 -12.11
N LEU A 131 4.18 10.24 -10.95
CA LEU A 131 3.28 11.13 -10.18
C LEU A 131 3.94 12.46 -9.82
N GLY A 132 5.22 12.41 -9.40
CA GLY A 132 6.00 13.61 -9.10
C GLY A 132 6.21 14.51 -10.32
N ARG A 133 6.48 13.92 -11.49
CA ARG A 133 6.59 14.66 -12.76
C ARG A 133 5.27 15.35 -13.12
N ASP A 134 4.16 14.64 -13.04
CA ASP A 134 2.84 15.16 -13.43
C ASP A 134 2.40 16.31 -12.51
N THR A 135 2.69 16.17 -11.21
CA THR A 135 2.43 17.22 -10.22
C THR A 135 3.30 18.45 -10.48
N ALA A 136 4.60 18.26 -10.75
CA ALA A 136 5.51 19.35 -11.04
C ALA A 136 5.13 20.10 -12.34
N ALA A 137 4.74 19.37 -13.38
CA ALA A 137 4.26 19.96 -14.63
C ALA A 137 3.00 20.82 -14.41
N THR A 138 2.03 20.29 -13.67
CA THR A 138 0.80 21.02 -13.29
C THR A 138 1.12 22.32 -12.56
N ASN A 139 2.04 22.28 -11.60
CA ASN A 139 2.43 23.46 -10.83
C ASN A 139 3.10 24.55 -11.70
N VAL A 140 3.91 24.15 -12.68
CA VAL A 140 4.52 25.08 -13.64
C VAL A 140 3.46 25.74 -14.53
N ASP A 141 2.48 24.98 -15.02
CA ASP A 141 1.41 25.51 -15.86
C ASP A 141 0.50 26.47 -15.09
N MET A 142 0.15 26.14 -13.84
CA MET A 142 -0.60 27.05 -12.96
C MET A 142 0.18 28.34 -12.67
N ALA A 143 1.49 28.26 -12.43
CA ALA A 143 2.31 29.45 -12.21
C ALA A 143 2.36 30.35 -13.44
N ARG A 144 2.40 29.77 -14.65
CA ARG A 144 2.33 30.52 -15.92
C ARG A 144 1.00 31.24 -16.08
N LEU A 145 -0.11 30.53 -15.85
CA LEU A 145 -1.46 31.10 -15.91
C LEU A 145 -1.62 32.28 -14.94
N MET A 146 -1.17 32.13 -13.69
CA MET A 146 -1.24 33.21 -12.69
C MET A 146 -0.37 34.41 -13.09
N ALA A 147 0.83 34.19 -13.63
CA ALA A 147 1.69 35.26 -14.12
C ALA A 147 1.12 35.99 -15.36
N GLU A 148 0.33 35.32 -16.18
CA GLU A 148 -0.41 35.95 -17.29
C GLU A 148 -1.58 36.78 -16.78
N LEU A 149 -2.36 36.26 -15.83
CA LEU A 149 -3.46 37.01 -15.20
C LEU A 149 -2.96 38.27 -14.48
N GLU A 150 -1.83 38.19 -13.77
CA GLU A 150 -1.22 39.37 -13.13
C GLU A 150 -0.77 40.43 -14.13
N ARG A 151 -0.25 40.03 -15.29
CA ARG A 151 0.13 40.96 -16.37
C ARG A 151 -1.10 41.64 -16.94
N GLN A 152 -2.15 40.88 -17.25
CA GLN A 152 -3.42 41.43 -17.73
C GLN A 152 -4.06 42.40 -16.73
N ALA A 153 -4.01 42.09 -15.43
CA ALA A 153 -4.51 42.98 -14.40
C ALA A 153 -3.74 44.30 -14.32
N LYS A 154 -2.40 44.25 -14.45
CA LYS A 154 -1.55 45.45 -14.49
C LYS A 154 -1.79 46.29 -15.74
N ASP A 155 -1.96 45.64 -16.89
CA ASP A 155 -2.20 46.32 -18.17
C ASP A 155 -3.61 46.93 -18.22
N GLY A 156 -4.62 46.25 -17.65
CA GLY A 156 -5.99 46.76 -17.52
C GLY A 156 -6.16 47.85 -16.47
N ALA A 157 -5.26 47.94 -15.49
CA ALA A 157 -5.23 49.00 -14.48
C ALA A 157 -4.43 50.25 -14.91
N ALA A 158 -3.91 50.30 -16.14
CA ALA A 158 -3.25 51.49 -16.66
C ALA A 158 -4.22 52.69 -16.61
N PRO A 159 -3.91 53.77 -15.87
CA PRO A 159 -4.82 54.88 -15.71
C PRO A 159 -5.10 55.52 -17.06
N THR A 160 -6.39 55.64 -17.40
CA THR A 160 -6.86 56.46 -18.51
C THR A 160 -6.22 57.84 -18.36
N ARG A 161 -5.20 58.15 -19.17
CA ARG A 161 -4.59 59.48 -19.19
C ARG A 161 -5.68 60.45 -19.59
N VAL A 162 -6.25 61.14 -18.61
CA VAL A 162 -7.12 62.28 -18.84
C VAL A 162 -6.25 63.30 -19.60
N PRO A 163 -6.59 63.65 -20.85
CA PRO A 163 -5.78 64.58 -21.63
C PRO A 163 -5.70 65.92 -20.89
N PRO A 164 -4.53 66.60 -20.90
CA PRO A 164 -4.36 67.86 -20.21
C PRO A 164 -5.36 68.87 -20.78
N ALA A 165 -6.17 69.48 -19.90
CA ALA A 165 -7.10 70.54 -20.27
C ALA A 165 -6.34 71.65 -21.01
N THR A 166 -6.68 71.84 -22.28
CA THR A 166 -6.22 72.98 -23.08
C THR A 166 -6.70 74.25 -22.39
N ARG A 167 -5.79 74.99 -21.74
CA ARG A 167 -6.09 76.35 -21.29
C ARG A 167 -6.29 77.19 -22.55
N GLY A 168 -7.55 77.48 -22.86
CA GLY A 168 -7.93 78.52 -23.81
C GLY A 168 -7.31 79.84 -23.35
N GLY A 169 -6.62 80.50 -24.28
CA GLY A 169 -6.16 81.86 -24.10
C GLY A 169 -7.30 82.84 -24.31
N GLU A 170 -7.35 83.83 -23.45
CA GLU A 170 -7.95 85.16 -23.65
C GLU A 170 -6.96 86.10 -22.93
N ALA A 171 -6.15 86.86 -23.69
CA ALA A 171 -6.43 88.19 -24.26
C ALA A 171 -6.29 89.28 -23.19
#